data_AF-A0A519XWQ4-F1
#
_entry.id   AF-A0A519XWQ4-F1
#
_cell.length_a   1.000
_cell.length_b   1.000
_cell.length_c   1.000
_cell.angle_alpha   90.00
_cell.angle_beta   90.00
_cell.angle_gamma   90.00
#
_symmetry.space_group_name_H-M   'P 1'
#
loop_
_entity.id
_entity.type
_entity.pdbx_description
1 polymer ?
#
loop_
_entity_poly.entity_id
_entity_poly.type
_entity_poly.pdbx_seq_one_letter_code
_entity_poly.pdbx_strand_id
1 'polypeptide(L)'
;MSTYYLEYSEEEATGTSHKFYEATVDGTSVMLCYGRIGTPGATTTQQCASPEEAQKLALKKVNEKKRKGYQEAVKGVRQKRTMTHRVVDSRPATTKNQAPTLWRFKTGSSAFGVFVDQQGCWVGNQAGRVYRLSHEGEV
;
A
#
# COMPACT_ATOMS: atom_id res chain seq x y z
N MET A 1 -4.67 -30.50 8.98
CA MET A 1 -4.32 -29.16 8.52
C MET A 1 -5.58 -28.51 7.93
N SER A 2 -6.00 -27.36 8.45
CA SER A 2 -7.21 -26.64 8.00
C SER A 2 -6.85 -25.24 7.56
N THR A 3 -7.37 -24.77 6.42
CA THR A 3 -6.99 -23.48 5.82
C THR A 3 -8.25 -22.66 5.49
N TYR A 4 -8.22 -21.39 5.86
CA TYR A 4 -9.25 -20.41 5.55
C TYR A 4 -8.64 -19.30 4.71
N TYR A 5 -9.12 -19.13 3.48
CA TYR A 5 -8.64 -18.10 2.57
C TYR A 5 -9.75 -17.08 2.31
N LEU A 6 -9.42 -15.81 2.55
CA LEU A 6 -10.32 -14.70 2.37
C LEU A 6 -9.69 -13.62 1.50
N GLU A 7 -10.50 -12.94 0.72
CA GLU A 7 -10.10 -11.78 -0.07
C GLU A 7 -11.00 -10.57 0.19
N TYR A 8 -10.42 -9.39 0.13
CA TYR A 8 -11.12 -8.12 0.11
C TYR A 8 -10.62 -7.29 -1.07
N SER A 9 -11.52 -7.01 -2.01
CA SER A 9 -11.21 -6.20 -3.18
C SER A 9 -12.32 -5.19 -3.39
N GLU A 10 -11.95 -3.91 -3.42
CA GLU A 10 -12.81 -2.81 -3.85
C GLU A 10 -12.78 -2.70 -5.38
N GLU A 11 -13.75 -2.02 -5.97
CA GLU A 11 -13.69 -1.66 -7.39
C GLU A 11 -12.60 -0.61 -7.61
N GLU A 12 -11.89 -0.69 -8.75
CA GLU A 12 -10.75 0.20 -9.03
C GLU A 12 -11.15 1.68 -9.08
N ALA A 13 -12.41 1.99 -9.43
CA ALA A 13 -12.92 3.35 -9.46
C ALA A 13 -13.11 3.97 -8.07
N THR A 14 -13.26 3.15 -7.02
CA THR A 14 -13.71 3.61 -5.69
C THR A 14 -12.72 3.28 -4.58
N GLY A 15 -11.81 2.32 -4.77
CA GLY A 15 -10.90 1.90 -3.71
C GLY A 15 -9.57 1.32 -4.21
N THR A 16 -8.59 1.33 -3.31
CA THR A 16 -7.25 0.78 -3.57
C THR A 16 -7.02 -0.56 -2.84
N SER A 17 -8.04 -1.04 -2.12
CA SER A 17 -7.94 -2.29 -1.37
C SER A 17 -8.06 -3.47 -2.31
N HIS A 18 -7.00 -4.28 -2.33
CA HIS A 18 -6.93 -5.52 -3.09
C HIS A 18 -6.03 -6.49 -2.32
N LYS A 19 -6.61 -7.09 -1.28
CA LYS A 19 -5.88 -7.76 -0.20
C LYS A 19 -6.40 -9.17 0.01
N PHE A 20 -5.51 -10.05 0.48
CA PHE A 20 -5.88 -11.38 0.95
C PHE A 20 -5.51 -11.56 2.43
N TYR A 21 -6.19 -12.52 3.04
CA TYR A 21 -5.90 -13.01 4.38
C TYR A 21 -6.10 -14.52 4.39
N GLU A 22 -5.08 -15.25 4.82
CA GLU A 22 -5.06 -16.70 4.93
C GLU A 22 -4.75 -17.09 6.38
N ALA A 23 -5.56 -17.98 6.94
CA ALA A 23 -5.30 -18.57 8.25
C ALA A 23 -5.23 -20.09 8.10
N THR A 24 -4.10 -20.66 8.48
CA THR A 24 -3.80 -22.08 8.38
C THR A 24 -3.54 -22.64 9.77
N VAL A 25 -4.22 -23.72 10.12
CA VAL A 25 -4.06 -24.43 11.38
C VAL A 25 -3.35 -25.75 11.12
N ASP A 26 -2.22 -25.94 11.80
CA ASP A 26 -1.44 -27.16 11.76
C ASP A 26 -1.12 -27.62 13.19
N GLY A 27 -1.83 -28.64 13.65
CA GLY A 27 -1.78 -29.09 15.05
C GLY A 27 -2.12 -27.96 16.02
N THR A 28 -1.16 -27.59 16.86
CA THR A 28 -1.25 -26.50 17.83
C THR A 28 -0.80 -25.15 17.27
N SER A 29 -0.37 -25.09 16.01
CA SER A 29 0.16 -23.90 15.37
C SER A 29 -0.89 -23.23 14.49
N VAL A 30 -0.96 -21.90 14.55
CA VAL A 30 -1.75 -21.06 13.65
C VAL A 30 -0.81 -20.19 12.85
N MET A 31 -0.81 -20.35 11.53
CA MET A 31 -0.08 -19.52 10.60
C MET A 31 -1.03 -18.55 9.91
N LEU A 32 -0.73 -17.26 9.98
CA LEU A 32 -1.49 -16.20 9.35
C LEU A 32 -0.64 -15.61 8.23
N CYS A 33 -1.14 -15.64 6.99
CA CYS A 33 -0.49 -15.01 5.85
C CYS A 33 -1.40 -13.93 5.27
N TYR A 34 -0.88 -12.71 5.06
CA TYR A 34 -1.69 -11.59 4.60
C TYR A 34 -0.90 -10.65 3.71
N GLY A 35 -1.56 -10.05 2.73
CA GLY A 35 -0.86 -9.21 1.77
C GLY A 35 -1.78 -8.65 0.69
N ARG A 36 -1.16 -8.18 -0.39
CA ARG A 36 -1.88 -7.81 -1.63
C ARG A 36 -2.09 -9.08 -2.44
N ILE A 37 -3.22 -9.18 -3.13
CA ILE A 37 -3.51 -10.36 -3.97
C ILE A 37 -2.43 -10.48 -5.06
N GLY A 38 -1.94 -11.70 -5.28
CA GLY A 38 -0.84 -12.00 -6.20
C GLY A 38 0.56 -11.61 -5.69
N THR A 39 0.73 -11.37 -4.38
CA THR A 39 2.06 -11.29 -3.74
C THR A 39 2.22 -12.37 -2.68
N PRO A 40 3.47 -12.70 -2.28
CA PRO A 40 3.70 -13.68 -1.20
C PRO A 40 3.09 -13.29 0.15
N GLY A 41 2.87 -11.99 0.39
CA GLY A 41 2.38 -11.46 1.66
C GLY A 41 3.43 -11.51 2.78
N ALA A 42 2.97 -11.21 3.99
CA ALA A 42 3.71 -11.38 5.23
C ALA A 42 3.08 -12.52 6.03
N THR A 43 3.92 -13.32 6.69
CA THR A 43 3.50 -14.48 7.46
C THR A 43 3.82 -14.27 8.93
N THR A 44 2.90 -14.68 9.81
CA THR A 44 3.08 -14.71 11.25
C THR A 44 2.57 -16.03 11.79
N THR A 45 3.39 -16.70 12.60
CA THR A 45 3.04 -17.98 13.21
C THR A 45 2.84 -17.79 14.72
N GLN A 46 1.80 -18.41 15.26
CA GLN A 46 1.47 -18.39 16.67
C GLN A 46 1.26 -19.83 17.16
N GLN A 47 1.91 -20.19 18.27
CA GLN A 47 1.66 -21.46 18.95
C GLN A 47 0.54 -21.33 19.99
N CYS A 48 -0.28 -22.36 20.11
CA CYS A 48 -1.37 -22.49 21.07
C CYS A 48 -1.13 -23.71 21.98
N ALA A 49 -1.89 -23.81 23.08
CA ALA A 49 -1.70 -24.91 24.03
C ALA A 49 -2.35 -26.21 23.55
N SER A 50 -3.43 -26.13 22.76
CA SER A 50 -4.09 -27.29 22.16
C SER A 50 -4.51 -27.07 20.70
N PRO A 51 -4.75 -28.16 19.94
CA PRO A 51 -5.30 -28.06 18.59
C PRO A 51 -6.70 -27.42 18.54
N GLU A 52 -7.56 -27.64 19.55
CA GLU A 52 -8.87 -26.97 19.58
C GLU A 52 -8.74 -25.46 19.82
N GLU A 53 -7.78 -25.04 20.65
CA GLU A 53 -7.49 -23.61 20.84
C GLU A 53 -6.98 -22.96 19.55
N ALA A 54 -6.09 -23.64 18.82
CA ALA A 54 -5.59 -23.17 17.53
C ALA A 54 -6.74 -22.99 16.52
N GLN A 55 -7.66 -23.93 16.45
CA GLN A 55 -8.86 -23.83 15.61
C GLN A 55 -9.77 -22.67 16.03
N LYS A 56 -10.06 -22.52 17.33
CA LYS A 56 -10.87 -21.41 17.85
C LYS A 56 -10.24 -20.06 17.55
N LEU A 57 -8.92 -19.95 17.70
CA LEU A 57 -8.17 -18.73 17.41
C LEU A 57 -8.26 -18.38 15.91
N ALA A 58 -8.01 -19.35 15.03
CA ALA A 58 -8.10 -19.16 13.59
C ALA A 58 -9.51 -18.71 13.17
N LEU A 59 -10.56 -19.40 13.67
CA LEU A 59 -11.95 -19.04 13.40
C LEU A 59 -12.31 -17.64 13.93
N LYS A 60 -11.81 -17.27 15.12
CA LYS A 60 -11.99 -15.92 15.66
C LYS A 60 -11.41 -14.86 14.71
N LYS A 61 -10.18 -15.07 14.23
CA LYS A 61 -9.52 -14.15 13.29
C LYS A 61 -10.24 -14.07 11.95
N VAL A 62 -10.65 -15.22 11.40
CA VAL A 62 -11.43 -15.32 10.16
C VAL A 62 -12.75 -14.56 10.27
N ASN A 63 -13.51 -14.77 11.36
CA ASN A 63 -14.79 -14.10 11.57
C ASN A 63 -14.64 -12.59 11.75
N GLU A 64 -13.57 -12.12 12.41
CA GLU A 64 -13.26 -10.69 12.49
C GLU A 64 -13.03 -10.09 11.09
N LYS A 65 -12.32 -10.80 10.21
CA LYS A 65 -12.08 -10.36 8.83
C LYS A 65 -13.36 -10.38 8.00
N LYS A 66 -14.20 -11.40 8.14
CA LYS A 66 -15.52 -11.46 7.50
C LYS A 66 -16.39 -10.26 7.86
N ARG A 67 -16.43 -9.87 9.14
CA ARG A 67 -17.15 -8.66 9.59
C ARG A 67 -16.59 -7.36 8.98
N LYS A 68 -15.32 -7.35 8.58
CA LYS A 68 -14.67 -6.23 7.87
C LYS A 68 -14.87 -6.29 6.35
N GLY A 69 -15.74 -7.16 5.85
CA GLY A 69 -16.07 -7.27 4.42
C GLY A 69 -15.20 -8.24 3.62
N TYR A 70 -14.27 -8.96 4.25
CA TYR A 70 -13.54 -10.03 3.56
C TYR A 70 -14.49 -11.18 3.23
N GLN A 71 -14.34 -11.75 2.04
CA GLN A 71 -15.17 -12.82 1.53
C GLN A 71 -14.34 -14.08 1.35
N GLU A 72 -14.96 -15.25 1.49
CA GLU A 72 -14.32 -16.52 1.15
C GLU A 72 -14.01 -16.56 -0.35
N ALA A 73 -12.81 -17.02 -0.67
CA ALA A 73 -12.32 -17.06 -2.04
C ALA A 73 -11.43 -18.29 -2.24
N VAL A 74 -11.11 -18.58 -3.51
CA VAL A 74 -10.15 -19.62 -3.89
C VAL A 74 -8.84 -18.95 -4.29
N LYS A 75 -7.76 -19.31 -3.61
CA LYS A 75 -6.42 -18.77 -3.86
C LYS A 75 -6.00 -19.00 -5.31
N GLY A 76 -5.53 -17.94 -5.97
CA GLY A 76 -5.04 -17.99 -7.36
C GLY A 76 -6.09 -17.70 -8.43
N VAL A 77 -7.39 -17.65 -8.08
CA VAL A 77 -8.44 -17.27 -9.05
C VAL A 77 -8.38 -15.77 -9.34
N ARG A 78 -8.33 -14.93 -8.30
CA ARG A 78 -8.25 -13.47 -8.49
C ARG A 78 -6.82 -13.05 -8.85
N GLN A 79 -6.69 -12.34 -9.96
CA GLN A 79 -5.41 -11.89 -10.50
C GLN A 79 -4.90 -10.63 -9.82
N LYS A 80 -3.57 -10.46 -9.81
CA LYS A 80 -2.90 -9.25 -9.33
C LYS A 80 -3.33 -8.05 -10.18
N ARG A 81 -3.75 -6.97 -9.53
CA ARG A 81 -3.98 -5.68 -10.19
C ARG A 81 -2.71 -4.86 -10.30
N THR A 82 -2.61 -4.11 -11.39
CA THR A 82 -1.61 -3.04 -11.53
C THR A 82 -1.93 -1.95 -10.52
N MET A 83 -0.98 -1.62 -9.64
CA MET A 83 -1.15 -0.47 -8.75
C MET A 83 -1.15 0.80 -9.58
N THR A 84 -2.31 1.40 -9.76
CA THR A 84 -2.41 2.79 -10.20
C THR A 84 -2.02 3.68 -9.02
N HIS A 85 -0.89 4.36 -9.14
CA HIS A 85 -0.60 5.46 -8.22
C HIS A 85 -1.61 6.57 -8.48
N ARG A 86 -2.11 7.20 -7.42
CA ARG A 86 -2.89 8.42 -7.56
C ARG A 86 -2.02 9.45 -8.29
N VAL A 87 -2.36 9.75 -9.53
CA VAL A 87 -1.71 10.82 -10.29
C VAL A 87 -2.15 12.12 -9.64
N VAL A 88 -1.20 12.84 -9.06
CA VAL A 88 -1.42 14.23 -8.65
C VAL A 88 -1.22 15.06 -9.91
N ASP A 89 -2.33 15.41 -10.56
CA ASP A 89 -2.28 16.38 -11.65
C ASP A 89 -1.94 17.76 -11.07
N SER A 90 -0.76 18.27 -11.42
CA SER A 90 -0.39 19.64 -11.10
C SER A 90 -1.25 20.59 -11.92
N ARG A 91 -2.15 21.32 -11.25
CA ARG A 91 -2.93 22.40 -11.88
C ARG A 91 -2.22 23.74 -11.63
N PRO A 92 -2.12 24.62 -12.64
CA PRO A 92 -1.61 25.97 -12.43
C PRO A 92 -2.43 26.70 -11.35
N ALA A 93 -1.78 27.55 -10.56
CA ALA A 93 -2.48 28.41 -9.61
C ALA A 93 -3.40 29.39 -10.36
N THR A 94 -4.66 29.46 -9.97
CA THR A 94 -5.68 30.33 -10.59
C THR A 94 -5.71 31.74 -9.98
N THR A 95 -4.75 32.08 -9.13
CA THR A 95 -4.69 33.36 -8.41
C THR A 95 -4.33 34.50 -9.37
N LYS A 96 -5.07 35.62 -9.29
CA LYS A 96 -4.84 36.81 -10.13
C LYS A 96 -3.47 37.47 -9.89
N ASN A 97 -2.95 37.38 -8.66
CA ASN A 97 -1.66 37.93 -8.28
C ASN A 97 -0.68 36.77 -8.07
N GLN A 98 0.16 36.50 -9.07
CA GLN A 98 1.22 35.51 -8.97
C GLN A 98 2.52 36.20 -8.57
N ALA A 99 3.25 35.61 -7.63
CA ALA A 99 4.62 36.03 -7.35
C ALA A 99 5.50 35.79 -8.61
N PRO A 100 6.48 36.66 -8.88
CA PRO A 100 7.38 36.46 -10.01
C PRO A 100 8.16 35.16 -9.83
N THR A 101 8.27 34.38 -10.92
CA THR A 101 9.12 33.19 -10.94
C THR A 101 10.57 33.64 -11.04
N LEU A 102 11.36 33.40 -9.99
CA LEU A 102 12.79 33.75 -9.97
C LEU A 102 13.62 32.81 -10.85
N TRP A 103 13.34 31.52 -10.78
CA TRP A 103 13.99 30.50 -11.61
C TRP A 103 13.09 29.28 -11.78
N ARG A 104 13.43 28.43 -12.76
CA ARG A 104 12.73 27.18 -13.04
C ARG A 104 13.74 26.07 -13.27
N PHE A 105 13.60 25.00 -12.50
CA PHE A 105 14.37 23.79 -12.70
C PHE A 105 13.51 22.69 -13.34
N LYS A 106 14.01 22.05 -14.41
CA LYS A 106 13.31 20.95 -15.11
C LYS A 106 13.76 19.60 -14.54
N THR A 107 12.97 19.05 -13.63
CA THR A 107 13.19 17.71 -13.04
C THR A 107 12.95 16.55 -14.01
N GLY A 108 12.40 16.79 -15.21
CA GLY A 108 12.11 15.78 -16.23
C GLY A 108 10.90 14.86 -15.94
N SER A 109 10.25 15.02 -14.78
CA SER A 109 9.00 14.35 -14.38
C SER A 109 8.32 15.18 -13.30
N SER A 110 7.01 15.03 -13.10
CA SER A 110 6.25 15.73 -12.05
C SER A 110 6.94 15.60 -10.68
N ALA A 111 7.07 16.71 -9.97
CA ALA A 111 7.61 16.72 -8.61
C ALA A 111 6.68 15.91 -7.69
N PHE A 112 7.28 15.01 -6.92
CA PHE A 112 6.60 14.19 -5.93
C PHE A 112 6.64 14.86 -4.54
N GLY A 113 7.77 15.49 -4.21
CA GLY A 113 7.95 16.24 -2.98
C GLY A 113 8.98 17.35 -3.17
N VAL A 114 8.72 18.50 -2.57
CA VAL A 114 9.63 19.64 -2.52
C VAL A 114 9.83 20.00 -1.05
N PHE A 115 11.07 20.16 -0.63
CA PHE A 115 11.45 20.61 0.70
C PHE A 115 12.47 21.73 0.57
N VAL A 116 12.30 22.81 1.32
CA VAL A 116 13.20 23.96 1.26
C VAL A 116 13.61 24.30 2.68
N ASP A 117 14.92 24.40 2.92
CA ASP A 117 15.51 24.81 4.19
C ASP A 117 16.61 25.87 3.96
N GLN A 118 17.30 26.26 5.03
CA GLN A 118 18.38 27.25 4.95
C GLN A 118 19.56 26.82 4.06
N GLN A 119 19.71 25.52 3.79
CA GLN A 119 20.82 24.97 3.01
C GLN A 119 20.45 24.75 1.53
N GLY A 120 19.17 24.91 1.14
CA GLY A 120 18.73 24.83 -0.24
C GLY A 120 17.38 24.14 -0.42
N CYS A 121 17.11 23.76 -1.67
CA CYS A 121 15.86 23.12 -2.09
C CYS A 121 16.11 21.66 -2.47
N TRP A 122 15.38 20.73 -1.87
CA TRP A 122 15.34 19.33 -2.27
C TRP A 122 14.08 19.07 -3.10
N VAL A 123 14.24 18.41 -4.24
CA VAL A 123 13.12 17.97 -5.07
C VAL A 123 13.26 16.52 -5.49
N GLY A 124 12.28 15.70 -5.09
CA GLY A 124 12.09 14.35 -5.60
C GLY A 124 11.03 14.34 -6.70
N ASN A 125 11.21 13.53 -7.75
CA ASN A 125 10.22 13.39 -8.83
C ASN A 125 9.63 11.97 -8.92
N GLN A 126 8.56 11.81 -9.70
CA GLN A 126 7.90 10.51 -9.90
C GLN A 126 8.75 9.46 -10.65
N ALA A 127 9.86 9.86 -11.26
CA ALA A 127 10.84 8.93 -11.86
C ALA A 127 11.86 8.41 -10.84
N GLY A 128 11.70 8.72 -9.54
CA GLY A 128 12.60 8.28 -8.48
C GLY A 128 13.92 9.05 -8.40
N ARG A 129 14.03 10.19 -9.09
CA ARG A 129 15.23 11.05 -9.04
C ARG A 129 15.09 12.08 -7.93
N VAL A 130 16.19 12.37 -7.26
CA VAL A 130 16.30 13.41 -6.22
C VAL A 130 17.35 14.42 -6.64
N TYR A 131 17.00 15.70 -6.57
CA TYR A 131 17.90 16.81 -6.82
C TYR A 131 17.99 17.67 -5.56
N ARG A 132 19.20 18.15 -5.26
CA ARG A 132 19.42 19.25 -4.32
C ARG A 132 19.75 20.47 -5.17
N LEU A 133 19.12 21.61 -4.89
CA LEU A 133 19.34 22.87 -5.57
C LEU A 133 19.77 23.93 -4.56
N SER A 134 20.61 24.86 -4.98
CA SER A 134 20.85 26.11 -4.27
C SER A 134 19.58 26.99 -4.28
N HIS A 135 19.60 28.12 -3.55
CA HIS A 135 18.50 29.08 -3.57
C HIS A 135 18.41 29.84 -4.91
N GLU A 136 19.46 29.73 -5.72
CA GLU A 136 19.60 30.29 -7.06
C GLU A 136 19.15 29.30 -8.16
N GLY A 137 18.80 28.06 -7.78
CA GLY A 137 18.27 27.04 -8.69
C GLY A 137 19.34 26.20 -9.39
N GLU A 138 20.57 26.18 -8.87
CA GLU A 138 21.71 25.41 -9.38
C GLU A 138 21.82 24.06 -8.67
N VAL A 139 22.22 23.00 -9.37
CA VAL A 139 22.34 21.62 -8.83
C VAL A 139 23.68 21.41 -8.13
#